data_AF-A0A4Y2UJY2-F1
#
_entry.id   AF-A0A4Y2UJY2-F1
#
_cell.length_a   1.000
_cell.length_b   1.000
_cell.length_c   1.000
_cell.angle_alpha   90.00
_cell.angle_beta   90.00
_cell.angle_gamma   90.00
#
_symmetry.space_group_name_H-M   'P 1'
#
loop_
_entity.id
_entity.type
_entity.pdbx_description
1 polymer ?
#
loop_
_entity_poly.entity_id
_entity_poly.type
_entity_poly.pdbx_seq_one_letter_code
_entity_poly.pdbx_strand_id
1 'polypeptide(L)'
;ASNFTTTLAPFLAFPPDPDLKIEVPSFSGKSFMELYKLEAYTRLSLEIEFKTYSNDGILLYNGKLSSKIGDFVSLTLKDGFVEFRYNLGSGAVVIQSLQRVQLGRFQRVVAKRYLKDGLLAVEGQENVAGRSQGTLNSLDLNDNLYVGFVPGFSKIVALNTGVEHGLNGCIRYLKIDRREVNLRYPSSKEILRSYGIRECGGNACSAIPCKNGGTCVSLEQKTFHCRCMDGFSGEKCEYKADPCSSNPCGDGATCAVMSPEEFTCKCGPQKTGKFCDKPRKDLSDIDIPDFMNNSYLELPTLQNIKHAFSMEIWFLARSPDGVLIYDGQKLNKKGDFIAVNLANGYVSFIYNLGSGSANITSRHPISLNKWHSVKISRLRRQGTLKVDNDTTIVGKSKPPLTELNLALPFYIGGVPNTRYVHQDSGVKKGLNGAIQKIILNGEPWVRFVSKAVRVHGVRNYKGAPCTPGACLHGGTCVPRLGNHLCQCLGKFTGKRCEKRKLFIKISENDANFIFTLFIRGVRWS
;
A
#
# COMPACT_ATOMS: atom_id res chain seq x y z
N ALA A 1 -25.77 29.91 13.83
CA ALA A 1 -24.36 29.73 13.40
C ALA A 1 -24.37 29.26 11.96
N SER A 2 -23.73 30.03 11.08
CA SER A 2 -23.84 30.02 9.62
C SER A 2 -23.26 28.78 8.95
N ASN A 3 -24.09 28.10 8.15
CA ASN A 3 -23.68 27.09 7.18
C ASN A 3 -23.04 27.78 5.96
N PHE A 4 -21.72 27.71 5.81
CA PHE A 4 -21.04 28.03 4.56
C PHE A 4 -20.97 26.77 3.68
N THR A 5 -21.99 26.60 2.84
CA THR A 5 -21.86 25.79 1.62
C THR A 5 -21.08 26.61 0.59
N THR A 6 -19.78 26.36 0.47
CA THR A 6 -18.97 26.89 -0.63
C THR A 6 -19.37 26.21 -1.94
N THR A 7 -20.35 26.79 -2.62
CA THR A 7 -20.56 26.59 -4.04
C THR A 7 -19.34 27.13 -4.78
N LEU A 8 -18.59 26.25 -5.46
CA LEU A 8 -17.57 26.62 -6.42
C LEU A 8 -18.22 27.47 -7.51
N ALA A 9 -17.96 28.78 -7.49
CA ALA A 9 -18.32 29.66 -8.59
C ALA A 9 -17.62 29.18 -9.88
N PRO A 10 -18.31 29.16 -11.04
CA PRO A 10 -17.66 28.88 -12.31
C PRO A 10 -16.55 29.92 -12.54
N PHE A 11 -15.38 29.47 -12.97
CA PHE A 11 -14.23 30.32 -13.31
C PHE A 11 -14.59 31.28 -14.45
N LEU A 12 -15.14 32.44 -14.10
CA LEU A 12 -15.39 33.53 -15.03
C LEU A 12 -14.03 33.95 -15.60
N ALA A 13 -13.88 33.82 -16.92
CA ALA A 13 -12.86 34.54 -17.64
C ALA A 13 -13.13 36.02 -17.35
N PHE A 14 -12.23 36.71 -16.68
CA PHE A 14 -12.27 38.16 -16.72
C PHE A 14 -12.16 38.58 -18.20
N PRO A 15 -12.94 39.56 -18.67
CA PRO A 15 -12.76 40.10 -20.01
C PRO A 15 -11.30 40.56 -20.20
N PRO A 16 -10.77 40.46 -21.43
CA PRO A 16 -9.40 40.86 -21.74
C PRO A 16 -9.14 42.29 -21.27
N ASP A 17 -8.11 42.49 -20.44
CA ASP A 17 -7.66 43.81 -19.99
C ASP A 17 -7.13 44.57 -21.22
N PRO A 18 -7.79 45.66 -21.66
CA PRO A 18 -7.45 46.36 -22.90
C PRO A 18 -6.08 47.05 -22.85
N ASP A 19 -5.52 47.29 -21.66
CA ASP A 19 -4.24 47.96 -21.47
C ASP A 19 -3.05 46.98 -21.33
N LEU A 20 -3.33 45.68 -21.22
CA LEU A 20 -2.30 44.65 -21.02
C LEU A 20 -1.60 44.28 -22.35
N LYS A 21 -0.44 44.88 -22.62
CA LYS A 21 0.44 44.52 -23.74
C LYS A 21 1.53 43.56 -23.29
N ILE A 22 1.60 42.39 -23.92
CA ILE A 22 2.59 41.35 -23.64
C ILE A 22 3.30 40.97 -24.93
N GLU A 23 4.62 41.15 -24.97
CA GLU A 23 5.50 40.70 -26.04
C GLU A 23 5.99 39.27 -25.78
N VAL A 24 6.38 38.96 -24.54
CA VAL A 24 6.81 37.62 -24.14
C VAL A 24 6.00 37.16 -22.93
N PRO A 25 5.10 36.18 -23.07
CA PRO A 25 4.27 35.75 -21.95
C PRO A 25 5.05 35.02 -20.85
N SER A 26 4.82 35.46 -19.63
CA SER A 26 5.17 34.80 -18.37
C SER A 26 3.96 34.07 -17.80
N PHE A 27 4.22 32.87 -17.27
CA PHE A 27 3.25 31.98 -16.64
C PHE A 27 3.61 31.78 -15.16
N SER A 28 2.60 31.69 -14.30
CA SER A 28 2.74 31.62 -12.83
C SER A 28 2.57 30.21 -12.25
N GLY A 29 2.47 29.18 -13.09
CA GLY A 29 2.11 27.82 -12.70
C GLY A 29 0.61 27.52 -12.69
N LYS A 30 -0.25 28.55 -12.76
CA LYS A 30 -1.71 28.42 -13.02
C LYS A 30 -2.18 29.28 -14.19
N SER A 31 -1.30 30.11 -14.74
CA SER A 31 -1.57 30.91 -15.92
C SER A 31 -1.61 30.04 -17.16
N PHE A 32 -2.48 30.35 -18.11
CA PHE A 32 -2.52 29.64 -19.39
C PHE A 32 -2.86 30.56 -20.57
N MET A 33 -2.52 30.08 -21.75
CA MET A 33 -3.10 30.51 -23.03
C MET A 33 -3.77 29.30 -23.68
N GLU A 34 -4.99 29.50 -24.17
CA GLU A 34 -5.72 28.55 -24.99
C GLU A 34 -5.56 28.99 -26.45
N LEU A 35 -5.02 28.10 -27.27
CA LEU A 35 -4.81 28.27 -28.71
C LEU A 35 -5.67 27.27 -29.49
N TYR A 36 -5.81 27.49 -30.79
CA TYR A 36 -6.49 26.52 -31.66
C TYR A 36 -5.85 25.12 -31.57
N LYS A 37 -6.72 24.11 -31.64
CA LYS A 37 -6.36 22.69 -31.69
C LYS A 37 -5.28 22.39 -32.74
N LEU A 38 -4.37 21.46 -32.42
CA LEU A 38 -3.33 21.00 -33.33
C LEU A 38 -3.89 20.09 -34.44
N GLU A 39 -3.42 20.28 -35.67
CA GLU A 39 -3.68 19.37 -36.80
C GLU A 39 -2.57 18.32 -36.93
N ALA A 40 -2.42 17.50 -35.89
CA ALA A 40 -1.26 16.64 -35.71
C ALA A 40 -1.49 15.18 -36.12
N TYR A 41 -2.24 14.89 -37.20
CA TYR A 41 -2.75 13.54 -37.48
C TYR A 41 -1.63 12.50 -37.73
N THR A 42 -0.77 12.68 -38.73
CA THR A 42 0.36 11.76 -39.03
C THR A 42 1.73 12.30 -38.65
N ARG A 43 1.85 13.61 -38.49
CA ARG A 43 3.11 14.29 -38.17
C ARG A 43 2.86 15.45 -37.20
N LEU A 44 3.87 15.76 -36.40
CA LEU A 44 3.89 16.93 -35.53
C LEU A 44 5.35 17.36 -35.33
N SER A 45 5.61 18.66 -35.48
CA SER A 45 6.87 19.26 -35.05
C SER A 45 6.57 20.43 -34.12
N LEU A 46 6.96 20.31 -32.86
CA LEU A 46 6.90 21.39 -31.88
C LEU A 46 8.31 21.92 -31.68
N GLU A 47 8.47 23.22 -31.77
CA GLU A 47 9.70 23.91 -31.42
C GLU A 47 9.35 25.03 -30.46
N ILE A 48 9.94 25.00 -29.28
CA ILE A 48 9.64 25.93 -28.19
C ILE A 48 10.93 26.49 -27.63
N GLU A 49 10.92 27.77 -27.29
CA GLU A 49 11.96 28.38 -26.49
C GLU A 49 11.37 28.95 -25.20
N PHE A 50 11.79 28.37 -24.08
CA PHE A 50 11.24 28.71 -22.78
C PHE A 50 12.36 28.92 -21.75
N LYS A 51 12.01 29.65 -20.71
CA LYS A 51 12.81 29.83 -19.49
C LYS A 51 11.94 29.41 -18.31
N THR A 52 12.47 28.63 -17.38
CA THR A 52 11.73 28.18 -16.19
C THR A 52 12.44 28.58 -14.90
N TYR A 53 11.68 28.75 -13.82
CA TYR A 53 12.17 28.92 -12.45
C TYR A 53 11.76 27.75 -11.54
N SER A 54 11.19 26.69 -12.12
CA SER A 54 10.72 25.49 -11.44
C SER A 54 11.23 24.25 -12.17
N ASN A 55 11.46 23.18 -11.41
CA ASN A 55 11.80 21.86 -11.95
C ASN A 55 10.61 21.17 -12.63
N ASP A 56 9.40 21.51 -12.20
CA ASP A 56 8.16 20.96 -12.77
C ASP A 56 7.33 22.05 -13.44
N GLY A 57 6.68 21.70 -14.54
CA GLY A 57 5.72 22.57 -15.21
C GLY A 57 5.23 22.06 -16.56
N ILE A 58 3.94 22.24 -16.83
CA ILE A 58 3.37 22.00 -18.16
C ILE A 58 3.77 23.13 -19.11
N LEU A 59 4.47 22.79 -20.19
CA LEU A 59 4.74 23.74 -21.27
C LEU A 59 3.57 23.78 -22.25
N LEU A 60 3.13 22.60 -22.69
CA LEU A 60 2.09 22.42 -23.69
C LEU A 60 1.29 21.14 -23.44
N TYR A 61 -0.02 21.20 -23.67
CA TYR A 61 -0.91 20.04 -23.62
C TYR A 61 -2.03 20.16 -24.65
N ASN A 62 -2.27 19.09 -25.41
CA ASN A 62 -3.47 18.96 -26.23
C ASN A 62 -3.95 17.52 -26.19
N GLY A 63 -5.20 17.32 -25.77
CA GLY A 63 -5.79 16.01 -25.57
C GLY A 63 -7.19 16.15 -24.98
N LYS A 64 -7.93 15.05 -24.96
CA LYS A 64 -9.34 15.06 -24.49
C LYS A 64 -9.42 15.30 -22.97
N LEU A 65 -10.14 16.35 -22.56
CA LEU A 65 -10.36 16.72 -21.16
C LEU A 65 -11.51 15.94 -20.50
N SER A 66 -12.38 15.29 -21.29
CA SER A 66 -13.48 14.45 -20.80
C SER A 66 -13.00 13.02 -20.44
N SER A 67 -13.67 12.41 -19.46
CA SER A 67 -13.31 11.23 -18.64
C SER A 67 -12.87 9.90 -19.30
N LYS A 68 -12.52 9.87 -20.59
CA LYS A 68 -12.00 8.68 -21.28
C LYS A 68 -10.49 8.78 -21.51
N ILE A 69 -9.79 7.67 -21.34
CA ILE A 69 -8.41 7.49 -21.83
C ILE A 69 -8.48 7.69 -23.35
N GLY A 70 -7.85 8.74 -23.85
CA GLY A 70 -7.85 9.12 -25.25
C GLY A 70 -6.51 9.68 -25.68
N ASP A 71 -6.42 10.02 -26.96
CA ASP A 71 -5.21 10.55 -27.57
C ASP A 71 -4.82 11.89 -26.96
N PHE A 72 -3.53 12.06 -26.74
CA PHE A 72 -2.97 13.31 -26.25
C PHE A 72 -1.54 13.49 -26.72
N VAL A 73 -1.09 14.73 -26.66
CA VAL A 73 0.32 15.11 -26.75
C VAL A 73 0.63 16.15 -25.68
N SER A 74 1.79 16.04 -25.05
CA SER A 74 2.25 17.00 -24.07
C SER A 74 3.75 17.19 -24.12
N LEU A 75 4.17 18.40 -23.74
CA LEU A 75 5.55 18.75 -23.46
C LEU A 75 5.61 19.34 -22.06
N THR A 76 6.46 18.77 -21.22
CA THR A 76 6.48 19.09 -19.78
C THR A 76 7.91 19.13 -19.26
N LEU A 77 8.09 19.82 -18.14
CA LEU A 77 9.25 19.66 -17.27
C LEU A 77 8.85 18.78 -16.12
N LYS A 78 9.60 17.71 -15.87
CA LYS A 78 9.43 16.83 -14.73
C LYS A 78 10.78 16.56 -14.10
N ASP A 79 10.92 16.91 -12.83
CA ASP A 79 12.18 16.84 -12.08
C ASP A 79 13.33 17.56 -12.82
N GLY A 80 13.02 18.65 -13.52
CA GLY A 80 13.96 19.44 -14.32
C GLY A 80 14.33 18.84 -15.67
N PHE A 81 13.83 17.65 -16.02
CA PHE A 81 14.01 17.04 -17.34
C PHE A 81 12.85 17.41 -18.26
N VAL A 82 13.13 17.58 -19.55
CA VAL A 82 12.08 17.79 -20.54
C VAL A 82 11.50 16.44 -20.94
N GLU A 83 10.19 16.29 -20.86
CA GLU A 83 9.48 15.10 -21.31
C GLU A 83 8.50 15.44 -22.44
N PHE A 84 8.68 14.78 -23.57
CA PHE A 84 7.73 14.74 -24.67
C PHE A 84 6.91 13.45 -24.58
N ARG A 85 5.60 13.59 -24.41
CA ARG A 85 4.68 12.47 -24.24
C ARG A 85 3.58 12.52 -25.29
N TYR A 86 3.19 11.35 -25.78
CA TYR A 86 2.02 11.22 -26.65
C TYR A 86 1.40 9.83 -26.54
N ASN A 87 0.09 9.75 -26.79
CA ASN A 87 -0.65 8.49 -26.83
C ASN A 87 -1.49 8.45 -28.11
N LEU A 88 -1.36 7.35 -28.86
CA LEU A 88 -2.10 7.08 -30.10
C LEU A 88 -3.21 6.02 -29.89
N GLY A 89 -3.56 5.71 -28.63
CA GLY A 89 -4.59 4.74 -28.24
C GLY A 89 -4.06 3.38 -27.75
N SER A 90 -2.75 3.12 -27.83
CA SER A 90 -2.10 1.87 -27.38
C SER A 90 -1.20 2.03 -26.14
N GLY A 91 -1.32 3.18 -25.45
CA GLY A 91 -0.49 3.54 -24.30
C GLY A 91 0.41 4.74 -24.60
N ALA A 92 0.78 5.46 -23.55
CA ALA A 92 1.59 6.67 -23.68
C ALA A 92 3.08 6.34 -23.88
N VAL A 93 3.69 7.00 -24.85
CA VAL A 93 5.14 7.08 -25.03
C VAL A 93 5.65 8.22 -24.17
N VAL A 94 6.79 8.02 -23.51
CA VAL A 94 7.50 9.05 -22.77
C VAL A 94 8.93 9.11 -23.30
N ILE A 95 9.31 10.26 -23.86
CA ILE A 95 10.67 10.55 -24.33
C ILE A 95 11.21 11.66 -23.44
N GLN A 96 12.26 11.37 -22.67
CA GLN A 96 12.83 12.27 -21.67
C GLN A 96 14.23 12.72 -22.09
N SER A 97 14.58 13.98 -21.82
CA SER A 97 15.94 14.49 -22.01
C SER A 97 16.95 13.79 -21.09
N LEU A 98 18.21 13.72 -21.50
CA LEU A 98 19.25 13.06 -20.71
C LEU A 98 19.72 13.90 -19.51
N GLN A 99 19.63 15.23 -19.64
CA GLN A 99 20.08 16.17 -18.62
C GLN A 99 18.97 17.16 -18.26
N ARG A 100 19.09 17.73 -17.06
CA ARG A 100 18.19 18.76 -16.56
C ARG A 100 18.41 20.07 -17.30
N VAL A 101 17.36 20.84 -17.50
CA VAL A 101 17.46 22.21 -18.03
C VAL A 101 18.02 23.17 -17.00
N GLN A 102 18.69 24.21 -17.47
CA GLN A 102 19.21 25.25 -16.58
C GLN A 102 18.09 26.24 -16.20
N LEU A 103 17.78 26.34 -14.90
CA LEU A 103 16.81 27.31 -14.40
C LEU A 103 17.27 28.75 -14.69
N GLY A 104 16.31 29.63 -15.00
CA GLY A 104 16.54 31.04 -15.24
C GLY A 104 17.15 31.38 -16.61
N ARG A 105 17.43 30.40 -17.46
CA ARG A 105 17.92 30.62 -18.83
C ARG A 105 16.91 30.14 -19.87
N PHE A 106 16.90 30.83 -21.02
CA PHE A 106 16.14 30.35 -22.17
C PHE A 106 16.84 29.14 -22.78
N GLN A 107 16.05 28.12 -23.10
CA GLN A 107 16.50 26.91 -23.76
C GLN A 107 15.55 26.58 -24.90
N ARG A 108 16.11 26.22 -26.05
CA ARG A 108 15.34 25.72 -27.20
C ARG A 108 15.15 24.20 -27.14
N VAL A 109 13.92 23.77 -27.38
CA VAL A 109 13.52 22.36 -27.44
C VAL A 109 12.76 22.10 -28.72
N VAL A 110 13.09 20.99 -29.37
CA VAL A 110 12.39 20.48 -30.56
C VAL A 110 11.86 19.09 -30.25
N ALA A 111 10.54 18.92 -30.32
CA ALA A 111 9.87 17.64 -30.21
C ALA A 111 9.17 17.31 -31.52
N LYS A 112 9.52 16.16 -32.12
CA LYS A 112 8.95 15.72 -33.40
C LYS A 112 8.29 14.37 -33.23
N ARG A 113 7.17 14.18 -33.91
CA ARG A 113 6.51 12.90 -34.10
C ARG A 113 6.26 12.67 -35.59
N TYR A 114 6.62 11.50 -36.08
CA TYR A 114 6.23 11.01 -37.40
C TYR A 114 5.65 9.62 -37.24
N LEU A 115 4.36 9.46 -37.51
CA LEU A 115 3.61 8.25 -37.24
C LEU A 115 3.82 7.78 -35.79
N LYS A 116 4.51 6.66 -35.55
CA LYS A 116 4.74 6.13 -34.21
C LYS A 116 6.01 6.65 -33.57
N ASP A 117 6.93 7.17 -34.36
CA ASP A 117 8.29 7.51 -33.96
C ASP A 117 8.32 8.94 -33.45
N GLY A 118 8.96 9.12 -32.31
CA GLY A 118 9.14 10.40 -31.63
C GLY A 118 10.61 10.72 -31.45
N LEU A 119 10.94 12.01 -31.48
CA LEU A 119 12.28 12.54 -31.27
C LEU A 119 12.18 13.76 -30.36
N LEU A 120 13.03 13.82 -29.35
CA LEU A 120 13.22 14.99 -28.50
C LEU A 120 14.67 15.46 -28.63
N ALA A 121 14.84 16.73 -28.98
CA ALA A 121 16.12 17.41 -29.01
C ALA A 121 16.07 18.63 -28.09
N VAL A 122 16.96 18.66 -27.12
CA VAL A 122 17.17 19.83 -26.24
C VAL A 122 18.50 20.43 -26.65
N GLU A 123 18.54 21.74 -26.86
CA GLU A 123 19.77 22.42 -27.30
C GLU A 123 20.93 22.16 -26.34
N GLY A 124 22.08 21.77 -26.90
CA GLY A 124 23.27 21.38 -26.14
C GLY A 124 23.25 19.95 -25.57
N GLN A 125 22.20 19.15 -25.85
CA GLN A 125 22.11 17.75 -25.42
C GLN A 125 22.01 16.80 -26.62
N GLU A 126 22.27 15.52 -26.37
CA GLU A 126 22.03 14.46 -27.37
C GLU A 126 20.53 14.25 -27.60
N ASN A 127 20.18 13.84 -28.82
CA ASN A 127 18.80 13.58 -29.19
C ASN A 127 18.32 12.24 -28.61
N VAL A 128 17.09 12.23 -28.10
CA VAL A 128 16.46 11.01 -27.57
C VAL A 128 15.29 10.63 -28.46
N ALA A 129 15.23 9.37 -28.87
CA ALA A 129 14.15 8.83 -29.68
C ALA A 129 13.28 7.86 -28.88
N GLY A 130 12.01 7.74 -29.28
CA GLY A 130 11.07 6.78 -28.71
C GLY A 130 10.03 6.37 -29.74
N ARG A 131 9.29 5.30 -29.45
CA ARG A 131 8.29 4.76 -30.39
C ARG A 131 7.06 4.22 -29.68
N SER A 132 5.89 4.53 -30.22
CA SER A 132 4.61 3.96 -29.75
C SER A 132 4.49 2.48 -30.08
N GLN A 133 4.07 1.69 -29.11
CA GLN A 133 3.71 0.29 -29.30
C GLN A 133 2.32 0.17 -29.96
N GLY A 134 2.01 -0.97 -30.56
CA GLY A 134 0.73 -1.22 -31.23
C GLY A 134 0.67 -0.84 -32.71
N THR A 135 -0.52 -0.90 -33.32
CA THR A 135 -0.75 -0.69 -34.76
C THR A 135 -1.13 0.75 -35.13
N LEU A 136 -1.69 1.51 -34.18
CA LEU A 136 -2.20 2.87 -34.38
C LEU A 136 -1.08 3.89 -34.68
N ASN A 137 -1.30 4.74 -35.68
CA ASN A 137 -0.32 5.70 -36.21
C ASN A 137 -0.83 7.16 -36.20
N SER A 138 -2.12 7.35 -35.98
CA SER A 138 -2.79 8.64 -36.01
C SER A 138 -3.00 9.18 -34.61
N LEU A 139 -2.95 10.51 -34.48
CA LEU A 139 -3.27 11.22 -33.25
C LEU A 139 -4.58 12.01 -33.47
N ASP A 140 -5.64 11.65 -32.75
CA ASP A 140 -6.95 12.31 -32.83
C ASP A 140 -7.21 13.24 -31.64
N LEU A 141 -6.87 14.52 -31.81
CA LEU A 141 -7.03 15.55 -30.79
C LEU A 141 -8.41 16.18 -30.92
N ASN A 142 -9.13 16.30 -29.80
CA ASN A 142 -10.51 16.79 -29.77
C ASN A 142 -10.62 18.22 -29.25
N ASP A 143 -9.83 18.59 -28.25
CA ASP A 143 -9.91 19.89 -27.59
C ASP A 143 -8.84 20.86 -28.10
N ASN A 144 -8.87 22.10 -27.61
CA ASN A 144 -7.89 23.14 -27.91
C ASN A 144 -6.52 22.89 -27.28
N LEU A 145 -5.52 23.61 -27.77
CA LEU A 145 -4.14 23.54 -27.31
C LEU A 145 -3.96 24.47 -26.10
N TYR A 146 -3.40 23.95 -25.02
CA TYR A 146 -3.11 24.74 -23.83
C TYR A 146 -1.61 24.94 -23.65
N VAL A 147 -1.20 26.18 -23.47
CA VAL A 147 0.17 26.60 -23.18
C VAL A 147 0.25 27.06 -21.72
N GLY A 148 1.24 26.56 -20.99
CA GLY A 148 1.53 26.98 -19.63
C GLY A 148 0.71 26.31 -18.54
N PHE A 149 -0.60 26.06 -18.72
CA PHE A 149 -1.42 25.30 -17.78
C PHE A 149 -2.73 24.83 -18.43
N VAL A 150 -3.40 23.83 -17.86
CA VAL A 150 -4.69 23.32 -18.37
C VAL A 150 -5.82 23.70 -17.40
N PRO A 151 -6.79 24.53 -17.80
CA PRO A 151 -7.93 24.89 -16.95
C PRO A 151 -8.82 23.67 -16.67
N GLY A 152 -9.48 23.65 -15.49
CA GLY A 152 -10.27 22.49 -15.07
C GLY A 152 -9.42 21.24 -14.85
N PHE A 153 -8.16 21.43 -14.44
CA PHE A 153 -7.16 20.38 -14.23
C PHE A 153 -7.74 19.15 -13.54
N SER A 154 -7.71 18.01 -14.25
CA SER A 154 -8.30 16.75 -13.81
C SER A 154 -7.22 15.70 -13.53
N LYS A 155 -7.57 14.64 -12.79
CA LYS A 155 -6.66 13.50 -12.56
C LYS A 155 -6.12 12.88 -13.86
N ILE A 156 -6.86 13.00 -14.97
CA ILE A 156 -6.43 12.51 -16.28
C ILE A 156 -5.29 13.37 -16.84
N VAL A 157 -5.39 14.70 -16.73
CA VAL A 157 -4.31 15.60 -17.17
C VAL A 157 -3.05 15.35 -16.35
N ALA A 158 -3.18 15.17 -15.02
CA ALA A 158 -2.05 14.80 -14.16
C ALA A 158 -1.38 13.49 -14.60
N LEU A 159 -2.17 12.46 -14.93
CA LEU A 159 -1.64 11.18 -15.41
C LEU A 159 -0.95 11.31 -16.78
N ASN A 160 -1.54 12.07 -17.70
CA ASN A 160 -1.02 12.26 -19.06
C ASN A 160 0.28 13.08 -19.06
N THR A 161 0.32 14.14 -18.26
CA THR A 161 1.46 15.07 -18.19
C THR A 161 2.55 14.61 -17.22
N GLY A 162 2.21 13.82 -16.20
CA GLY A 162 3.14 13.41 -15.16
C GLY A 162 3.48 14.51 -14.15
N VAL A 163 2.82 15.67 -14.22
CA VAL A 163 3.00 16.83 -13.34
C VAL A 163 1.65 17.48 -13.00
N GLU A 164 1.58 18.21 -11.88
CA GLU A 164 0.31 18.79 -11.38
C GLU A 164 0.19 20.30 -11.56
N HIS A 165 1.24 20.95 -12.07
CA HIS A 165 1.32 22.40 -12.15
C HIS A 165 1.79 22.87 -13.51
N GLY A 166 1.41 24.09 -13.83
CA GLY A 166 1.82 24.75 -15.04
C GLY A 166 3.27 25.24 -15.00
N LEU A 167 3.73 25.79 -16.12
CA LEU A 167 5.00 26.49 -16.20
C LEU A 167 5.02 27.68 -15.24
N ASN A 168 6.05 27.74 -14.38
CA ASN A 168 6.51 28.99 -13.78
C ASN A 168 7.73 29.50 -14.55
N GLY A 169 7.51 30.43 -15.46
CA GLY A 169 8.53 30.78 -16.44
C GLY A 169 7.96 31.59 -17.61
N CYS A 170 8.75 31.70 -18.67
CA CYS A 170 8.37 32.42 -19.88
C CYS A 170 8.49 31.52 -21.11
N ILE A 171 7.64 31.77 -22.11
CA ILE A 171 7.77 31.17 -23.45
C ILE A 171 7.86 32.32 -24.43
N ARG A 172 8.99 32.44 -25.13
CA ARG A 172 9.20 33.55 -26.07
C ARG A 172 9.02 33.17 -27.53
N TYR A 173 9.06 31.89 -27.81
CA TYR A 173 8.94 31.37 -29.16
C TYR A 173 8.23 30.03 -29.14
N LEU A 174 7.27 29.86 -30.04
CA LEU A 174 6.57 28.62 -30.30
C LEU A 174 6.35 28.50 -31.80
N LYS A 175 6.79 27.38 -32.36
CA LYS A 175 6.54 27.01 -33.74
C LYS A 175 5.93 25.62 -33.79
N ILE A 176 4.82 25.53 -34.52
CA ILE A 176 4.05 24.31 -34.72
C ILE A 176 4.12 24.00 -36.21
N ASP A 177 4.74 22.87 -36.52
CA ASP A 177 5.11 22.45 -37.87
C ASP A 177 5.90 23.54 -38.61
N ARG A 178 5.28 24.19 -39.59
CA ARG A 178 5.91 25.25 -40.39
C ARG A 178 5.49 26.65 -39.94
N ARG A 179 4.53 26.76 -39.02
CA ARG A 179 3.93 28.02 -38.59
C ARG A 179 4.51 28.47 -37.25
N GLU A 180 5.07 29.66 -37.23
CA GLU A 180 5.38 30.36 -35.99
C GLU A 180 4.08 30.91 -35.38
N VAL A 181 3.84 30.60 -34.11
CA VAL A 181 2.65 31.01 -33.36
C VAL A 181 2.92 32.39 -32.78
N ASN A 182 2.08 33.37 -33.11
CA ASN A 182 2.15 34.66 -32.45
C ASN A 182 1.65 34.55 -31.00
N LEU A 183 2.55 34.70 -30.02
CA LEU A 183 2.22 34.66 -28.58
C LEU A 183 1.99 36.04 -27.97
N ARG A 184 2.02 37.12 -28.77
CA ARG A 184 1.82 38.49 -28.28
C ARG A 184 0.36 38.74 -27.93
N TYR A 185 0.10 39.40 -26.82
CA TYR A 185 -1.26 39.70 -26.34
C TYR A 185 -1.48 41.22 -26.22
N PRO A 186 -2.66 41.76 -26.60
CA PRO A 186 -3.82 41.05 -27.16
C PRO A 186 -3.77 40.93 -28.69
N SER A 187 -2.65 41.29 -29.33
CA SER A 187 -2.55 41.42 -30.80
C SER A 187 -2.60 40.09 -31.56
N SER A 188 -2.34 38.96 -30.91
CA SER A 188 -2.44 37.64 -31.54
C SER A 188 -3.89 37.20 -31.73
N LYS A 189 -4.22 36.84 -32.97
CA LYS A 189 -5.48 36.18 -33.32
C LYS A 189 -5.48 34.68 -33.00
N GLU A 190 -4.35 34.13 -32.58
CA GLU A 190 -4.21 32.69 -32.29
C GLU A 190 -4.62 32.35 -30.86
N ILE A 191 -4.63 33.35 -29.97
CA ILE A 191 -5.00 33.22 -28.56
C ILE A 191 -6.52 33.34 -28.44
N LEU A 192 -7.18 32.21 -28.15
CA LEU A 192 -8.62 32.14 -27.92
C LEU A 192 -9.00 32.70 -26.56
N ARG A 193 -8.20 32.36 -25.55
CA ARG A 193 -8.39 32.77 -24.16
C ARG A 193 -7.05 32.79 -23.45
N SER A 194 -6.90 33.67 -22.47
CA SER A 194 -5.77 33.65 -21.55
C SER A 194 -6.24 33.85 -20.12
N TYR A 195 -5.39 33.47 -19.17
CA TYR A 195 -5.60 33.73 -17.76
C TYR A 195 -4.27 33.95 -17.06
N GLY A 196 -4.16 35.05 -16.30
CA GLY A 196 -3.02 35.33 -15.42
C GLY A 196 -1.66 35.42 -16.11
N ILE A 197 -1.63 35.66 -17.43
CA ILE A 197 -0.38 35.92 -18.17
C ILE A 197 0.14 37.32 -17.86
N ARG A 198 1.46 37.50 -17.89
CA ARG A 198 2.14 38.79 -17.65
C ARG A 198 3.30 38.94 -18.63
N GLU A 199 3.87 40.13 -18.73
CA GLU A 199 5.12 40.34 -19.47
C GLU A 199 6.29 39.60 -18.80
N CYS A 200 7.18 39.02 -19.60
CA CYS A 200 8.35 38.31 -19.10
C CYS A 200 9.41 39.30 -18.63
N GLY A 201 9.40 39.55 -17.32
CA GLY A 201 10.40 40.34 -16.61
C GLY A 201 10.96 39.63 -15.38
N GLY A 202 11.93 40.25 -14.71
CA GLY A 202 12.44 39.78 -13.43
C GLY A 202 11.35 39.82 -12.38
N ASN A 203 10.82 38.66 -12.01
CA ASN A 203 9.88 38.50 -10.90
C ASN A 203 10.60 38.00 -9.64
N ALA A 204 9.89 37.90 -8.53
CA ALA A 204 10.46 37.44 -7.25
C ALA A 204 11.09 36.02 -7.33
N CYS A 205 10.70 35.20 -8.30
CA CYS A 205 11.29 33.88 -8.54
C CYS A 205 12.55 33.89 -9.42
N SER A 206 12.90 35.03 -10.02
CA SER A 206 14.06 35.15 -10.91
C SER A 206 15.40 34.97 -10.18
N ALA A 207 15.42 35.19 -8.86
CA ALA A 207 16.57 34.90 -8.01
C ALA A 207 16.64 33.43 -7.55
N ILE A 208 15.69 32.57 -7.97
CA ILE A 208 15.56 31.16 -7.57
C ILE A 208 15.68 31.02 -6.04
N PRO A 209 14.76 31.65 -5.27
CA PRO A 209 14.90 31.73 -3.82
C PRO A 209 14.68 30.39 -3.10
N CYS A 210 13.94 29.46 -3.70
CA CYS A 210 13.59 28.18 -3.11
C CYS A 210 14.75 27.18 -3.21
N LYS A 211 15.17 26.66 -2.06
CA LYS A 211 16.23 25.65 -1.91
C LYS A 211 15.66 24.24 -2.05
N ASN A 212 16.56 23.27 -2.13
CA ASN A 212 16.26 21.84 -2.10
C ASN A 212 15.20 21.40 -3.12
N GLY A 213 15.19 22.06 -4.30
CA GLY A 213 14.27 21.77 -5.39
C GLY A 213 12.82 22.21 -5.16
N GLY A 214 12.55 23.03 -4.14
CA GLY A 214 11.24 23.64 -3.92
C GLY A 214 10.76 24.46 -5.13
N THR A 215 9.44 24.42 -5.38
CA THR A 215 8.81 25.20 -6.46
C THR A 215 8.60 26.64 -5.99
N CYS A 216 9.21 27.61 -6.67
CA CYS A 216 8.87 29.01 -6.46
C CYS A 216 7.52 29.34 -7.09
N VAL A 217 6.72 30.17 -6.43
CA VAL A 217 5.47 30.74 -6.96
C VAL A 217 5.54 32.25 -6.75
N SER A 218 5.48 33.03 -7.83
CA SER A 218 5.43 34.49 -7.74
C SER A 218 3.98 34.91 -7.50
N LEU A 219 3.73 35.62 -6.40
CA LEU A 219 2.39 36.12 -6.05
C LEU A 219 2.20 37.50 -6.69
N GLU A 220 3.09 38.45 -6.37
CA GLU A 220 3.13 39.81 -6.92
C GLU A 220 4.54 40.17 -7.43
N GLN A 221 4.75 41.37 -7.97
CA GLN A 221 6.00 41.80 -8.63
C GLN A 221 7.26 41.58 -7.76
N LYS A 222 7.14 41.56 -6.42
CA LYS A 222 8.27 41.39 -5.49
C LYS A 222 8.09 40.32 -4.41
N THR A 223 6.98 39.58 -4.39
CA THR A 223 6.73 38.54 -3.37
C THR A 223 6.70 37.15 -4.00
N PHE A 224 7.32 36.19 -3.30
CA PHE A 224 7.35 34.79 -3.69
C PHE A 224 6.86 33.91 -2.53
N HIS A 225 6.40 32.72 -2.88
CA HIS A 225 6.14 31.65 -1.95
C HIS A 225 6.84 30.40 -2.45
N CYS A 226 7.61 29.73 -1.59
CA CYS A 226 8.20 28.44 -1.92
C CYS A 226 7.28 27.32 -1.47
N ARG A 227 6.86 26.49 -2.42
CA ARG A 227 6.25 25.22 -2.12
C ARG A 227 7.33 24.15 -2.06
N CYS A 228 7.59 23.66 -0.86
CA CYS A 228 8.66 22.70 -0.61
C CYS A 228 8.28 21.31 -1.11
N MET A 229 9.28 20.56 -1.56
CA MET A 229 9.15 19.12 -1.80
C MET A 229 8.95 18.37 -0.47
N ASP A 230 8.39 17.17 -0.56
CA ASP A 230 8.26 16.26 0.58
C ASP A 230 9.61 16.09 1.29
N GLY A 231 9.62 16.22 2.61
CA GLY A 231 10.83 16.17 3.42
C GLY A 231 11.56 17.51 3.59
N PHE A 232 11.03 18.62 3.07
CA PHE A 232 11.58 19.97 3.29
C PHE A 232 10.54 20.98 3.78
N SER A 233 10.96 21.94 4.59
CA SER A 233 10.15 23.01 5.16
C SER A 233 10.94 24.31 5.31
N GLY A 234 10.27 25.40 5.72
CA GLY A 234 10.84 26.75 5.78
C GLY A 234 10.33 27.66 4.67
N GLU A 235 10.54 28.96 4.81
CA GLU A 235 10.08 29.98 3.85
C GLU A 235 10.73 29.80 2.47
N LYS A 236 11.96 29.28 2.45
CA LYS A 236 12.75 29.00 1.27
C LYS A 236 13.06 27.51 1.13
N CYS A 237 12.34 26.63 1.83
CA CYS A 237 12.59 25.19 1.84
C CYS A 237 14.00 24.80 2.30
N GLU A 238 14.58 25.60 3.19
CA GLU A 238 15.94 25.48 3.67
C GLU A 238 16.12 24.40 4.76
N TYR A 239 15.03 23.99 5.41
CA TYR A 239 15.06 22.99 6.47
C TYR A 239 14.61 21.63 5.94
N LYS A 240 15.20 20.54 6.44
CA LYS A 240 14.60 19.21 6.30
C LYS A 240 13.38 19.15 7.23
N ALA A 241 12.22 18.86 6.67
CA ALA A 241 10.99 18.76 7.44
C ALA A 241 11.08 17.59 8.41
N ASP A 242 10.82 17.83 9.70
CA ASP A 242 10.60 16.75 10.67
C ASP A 242 9.39 15.94 10.18
N PRO A 243 9.56 14.66 9.81
CA PRO A 243 8.48 13.84 9.28
C PRO A 243 7.35 13.61 10.29
N CYS A 244 7.55 13.92 11.58
CA CYS A 244 6.52 13.89 12.62
C CYS A 244 5.76 15.22 12.84
N SER A 245 6.21 16.34 12.26
CA SER A 245 5.62 17.66 12.52
C SER A 245 4.17 17.84 12.05
N SER A 246 3.76 17.09 11.03
CA SER A 246 2.39 17.09 10.49
C SER A 246 1.44 16.11 11.20
N ASN A 247 1.89 15.49 12.31
CA ASN A 247 1.19 14.45 13.05
C ASN A 247 0.60 13.32 12.15
N PRO A 248 1.45 12.65 11.34
CA PRO A 248 1.00 11.66 10.36
C PRO A 248 0.40 10.39 10.99
N CYS A 249 0.52 10.21 12.30
CA CYS A 249 0.03 9.03 13.02
C CYS A 249 -1.42 9.17 13.52
N GLY A 250 -2.07 10.31 13.25
CA GLY A 250 -3.44 10.58 13.68
C GLY A 250 -3.60 10.70 15.20
N ASP A 251 -4.81 11.07 15.64
CA ASP A 251 -5.05 11.37 17.05
C ASP A 251 -4.88 10.15 17.95
N GLY A 252 -4.11 10.34 19.02
CA GLY A 252 -3.84 9.33 20.06
C GLY A 252 -2.70 8.35 19.76
N ALA A 253 -1.92 8.58 18.70
CA ALA A 253 -0.73 7.80 18.37
C ALA A 253 0.55 8.62 18.60
N THR A 254 1.68 7.93 18.80
CA THR A 254 3.00 8.58 18.97
C THR A 254 3.83 8.40 17.70
N CYS A 255 4.26 9.51 17.09
CA CYS A 255 5.20 9.50 15.97
C CYS A 255 6.65 9.46 16.48
N ALA A 256 7.48 8.63 15.87
CA ALA A 256 8.91 8.56 16.13
C ALA A 256 9.70 8.69 14.82
N VAL A 257 10.61 9.65 14.77
CA VAL A 257 11.52 9.86 13.63
C VAL A 257 12.57 8.75 13.62
N MET A 258 12.72 8.08 12.49
CA MET A 258 13.75 7.05 12.26
C MET A 258 14.94 7.61 11.47
N SER A 259 14.66 8.44 10.48
CA SER A 259 15.66 9.15 9.68
C SER A 259 15.04 10.46 9.15
N PRO A 260 15.81 11.35 8.50
CA PRO A 260 15.28 12.63 8.00
C PRO A 260 14.07 12.52 7.05
N GLU A 261 13.83 11.34 6.46
CA GLU A 261 12.70 11.07 5.55
C GLU A 261 11.77 9.95 6.06
N GLU A 262 12.07 9.34 7.21
CA GLU A 262 11.40 8.14 7.68
C GLU A 262 10.88 8.31 9.11
N PHE A 263 9.62 7.93 9.32
CA PHE A 263 8.98 7.92 10.63
C PHE A 263 8.21 6.61 10.85
N THR A 264 7.95 6.31 12.12
CA THR A 264 7.12 5.19 12.53
C THR A 264 6.06 5.63 13.52
N CYS A 265 4.87 5.04 13.41
CA CYS A 265 3.74 5.33 14.27
C CYS A 265 3.55 4.22 15.31
N LYS A 266 3.52 4.60 16.58
CA LYS A 266 3.07 3.75 17.68
C LYS A 266 1.57 3.98 17.89
N CYS A 267 0.75 3.03 17.43
CA CYS A 267 -0.70 3.14 17.53
C CYS A 267 -1.21 2.91 18.95
N GLY A 268 -2.21 3.70 19.35
CA GLY A 268 -2.99 3.44 20.55
C GLY A 268 -3.85 2.17 20.44
N PRO A 269 -4.41 1.67 21.56
CA PRO A 269 -5.01 0.33 21.66
C PRO A 269 -6.17 0.04 20.70
N GLN A 270 -6.85 1.09 20.21
CA GLN A 270 -8.06 1.02 19.37
C GLN A 270 -7.81 1.28 17.88
N LYS A 271 -6.57 1.55 17.47
CA LYS A 271 -6.23 1.83 16.07
C LYS A 271 -5.07 0.97 15.59
N THR A 272 -4.97 0.78 14.28
CA THR A 272 -3.93 0.00 13.61
C THR A 272 -3.60 0.59 12.24
N GLY A 273 -2.60 0.04 11.55
CA GLY A 273 -2.11 0.51 10.26
C GLY A 273 -0.86 1.38 10.39
N LYS A 274 -0.16 1.60 9.26
CA LYS A 274 1.08 2.39 9.19
C LYS A 274 0.92 3.81 9.75
N PHE A 275 -0.28 4.37 9.59
CA PHE A 275 -0.64 5.72 10.04
C PHE A 275 -1.65 5.72 11.19
N CYS A 276 -1.87 4.55 11.82
CA CYS A 276 -2.85 4.37 12.90
C CYS A 276 -4.24 4.95 12.58
N ASP A 277 -4.64 4.85 11.32
CA ASP A 277 -5.86 5.41 10.73
C ASP A 277 -7.01 4.40 10.71
N LYS A 278 -6.71 3.12 10.91
CA LYS A 278 -7.70 2.04 10.84
C LYS A 278 -8.23 1.71 12.22
N PRO A 279 -9.55 1.62 12.42
CA PRO A 279 -10.09 1.10 13.66
C PRO A 279 -9.62 -0.34 13.83
N ARG A 280 -9.12 -0.66 15.01
CA ARG A 280 -8.85 -2.03 15.39
C ARG A 280 -10.23 -2.68 15.59
N LYS A 281 -10.67 -3.51 14.63
CA LYS A 281 -11.85 -4.35 14.85
C LYS A 281 -11.62 -5.13 16.14
N ASP A 282 -12.63 -5.22 16.99
CA ASP A 282 -12.52 -5.97 18.24
C ASP A 282 -12.36 -7.46 17.88
N LEU A 283 -11.10 -7.88 17.75
CA LEU A 283 -10.69 -9.25 17.46
C LEU A 283 -10.72 -10.10 18.75
N SER A 284 -11.19 -9.52 19.86
CA SER A 284 -11.45 -10.20 21.14
C SER A 284 -12.37 -11.41 20.99
N ASP A 285 -13.25 -11.40 19.99
CA ASP A 285 -14.34 -12.37 19.83
C ASP A 285 -13.94 -13.58 18.96
N ILE A 286 -12.71 -13.60 18.43
CA ILE A 286 -12.20 -14.75 17.67
C ILE A 286 -11.33 -15.61 18.59
N ASP A 287 -11.97 -16.56 19.25
CA ASP A 287 -11.30 -17.55 20.10
C ASP A 287 -10.50 -18.57 19.29
N ILE A 288 -11.14 -19.15 18.26
CA ILE A 288 -10.52 -20.13 17.36
C ILE A 288 -10.66 -19.60 15.93
N PRO A 289 -9.58 -19.13 15.28
CA PRO A 289 -9.65 -18.63 13.92
C PRO A 289 -9.96 -19.76 12.93
N ASP A 290 -11.03 -19.53 12.16
CA ASP A 290 -11.49 -20.33 11.04
C ASP A 290 -11.09 -19.68 9.72
N PHE A 291 -10.40 -20.44 8.88
CA PHE A 291 -9.82 -20.03 7.61
C PHE A 291 -10.57 -20.66 6.44
N MET A 292 -10.82 -19.84 5.43
CA MET A 292 -11.25 -20.25 4.09
C MET A 292 -10.05 -20.08 3.17
N ASN A 293 -9.97 -20.77 2.02
CA ASN A 293 -8.78 -20.85 1.15
C ASN A 293 -7.98 -19.55 0.90
N ASN A 294 -8.59 -18.35 0.99
CA ASN A 294 -7.95 -17.04 0.79
C ASN A 294 -7.76 -16.24 2.09
N SER A 295 -8.15 -16.78 3.25
CA SER A 295 -8.06 -16.14 4.55
C SER A 295 -6.63 -16.20 5.10
N TYR A 296 -6.22 -15.19 5.84
CA TYR A 296 -4.92 -15.16 6.49
C TYR A 296 -4.90 -14.22 7.71
N LEU A 297 -3.98 -14.51 8.62
CA LEU A 297 -3.51 -13.57 9.63
C LEU A 297 -2.09 -13.12 9.27
N GLU A 298 -1.83 -11.82 9.36
CA GLU A 298 -0.51 -11.21 9.22
C GLU A 298 -0.07 -10.75 10.61
N LEU A 299 1.05 -11.28 11.08
CA LEU A 299 1.65 -10.97 12.38
C LEU A 299 3.06 -10.39 12.18
N PRO A 300 3.62 -9.71 13.20
CA PRO A 300 5.03 -9.36 13.20
C PRO A 300 5.92 -10.59 12.96
N THR A 301 7.03 -10.40 12.25
CA THR A 301 8.03 -11.44 11.94
C THR A 301 8.45 -12.23 13.18
N LEU A 302 8.65 -13.53 13.03
CA LEU A 302 9.11 -14.38 14.13
C LEU A 302 10.48 -13.93 14.66
N GLN A 303 10.53 -13.63 15.95
CA GLN A 303 11.76 -13.23 16.67
C GLN A 303 12.32 -14.40 17.48
N ASN A 304 13.60 -14.34 17.83
CA ASN A 304 14.28 -15.30 18.71
C ASN A 304 14.28 -16.76 18.19
N ILE A 305 14.25 -16.96 16.86
CA ILE A 305 14.29 -18.30 16.24
C ILE A 305 15.51 -18.54 15.33
N LYS A 306 16.53 -17.67 15.45
CA LYS A 306 17.71 -17.63 14.54
C LYS A 306 18.48 -18.95 14.51
N HIS A 307 18.80 -19.53 15.67
CA HIS A 307 19.58 -20.76 15.78
C HIS A 307 18.75 -21.98 16.15
N ALA A 308 17.68 -21.80 16.92
CA ALA A 308 16.82 -22.88 17.35
C ALA A 308 15.40 -22.38 17.60
N PHE A 309 14.42 -23.26 17.40
CA PHE A 309 13.05 -23.04 17.85
C PHE A 309 12.29 -24.37 17.96
N SER A 310 11.19 -24.37 18.70
CA SER A 310 10.18 -25.42 18.66
C SER A 310 8.80 -24.80 18.55
N MET A 311 7.96 -25.29 17.63
CA MET A 311 6.59 -24.82 17.48
C MET A 311 5.63 -26.00 17.44
N GLU A 312 4.52 -25.90 18.17
CA GLU A 312 3.42 -26.84 18.12
C GLU A 312 2.15 -26.14 17.68
N ILE A 313 1.48 -26.69 16.67
CA ILE A 313 0.27 -26.13 16.06
C ILE A 313 -0.85 -27.15 16.18
N TRP A 314 -1.97 -26.76 16.78
CA TRP A 314 -3.19 -27.56 16.83
C TRP A 314 -4.15 -27.06 15.76
N PHE A 315 -4.47 -27.91 14.79
CA PHE A 315 -5.23 -27.52 13.61
C PHE A 315 -6.25 -28.58 13.20
N LEU A 316 -7.26 -28.14 12.46
CA LEU A 316 -8.24 -28.99 11.79
C LEU A 316 -8.24 -28.58 10.32
N ALA A 317 -8.14 -29.54 9.42
CA ALA A 317 -8.17 -29.30 7.99
C ALA A 317 -9.42 -29.92 7.35
N ARG A 318 -10.09 -29.14 6.51
CA ARG A 318 -11.24 -29.56 5.67
C ARG A 318 -10.83 -29.88 4.24
N SER A 319 -9.58 -29.57 3.87
CA SER A 319 -8.99 -29.83 2.56
C SER A 319 -7.63 -30.52 2.74
N PRO A 320 -7.22 -31.41 1.81
CA PRO A 320 -5.92 -32.06 1.87
C PRO A 320 -4.74 -31.12 1.58
N ASP A 321 -4.99 -29.93 1.05
CA ASP A 321 -3.97 -28.95 0.72
C ASP A 321 -4.21 -27.63 1.45
N GLY A 322 -3.14 -26.98 1.91
CA GLY A 322 -3.23 -25.67 2.54
C GLY A 322 -1.99 -25.32 3.37
N VAL A 323 -1.61 -24.04 3.41
CA VAL A 323 -0.54 -23.57 4.29
C VAL A 323 -1.06 -23.33 5.71
N LEU A 324 -0.36 -23.89 6.71
CA LEU A 324 -0.62 -23.60 8.12
C LEU A 324 0.09 -22.33 8.55
N ILE A 325 1.39 -22.23 8.25
CA ILE A 325 2.22 -21.06 8.56
C ILE A 325 3.26 -20.80 7.49
N TYR A 326 3.65 -19.52 7.34
CA TYR A 326 4.74 -19.10 6.46
C TYR A 326 5.43 -17.83 6.99
N ASP A 327 6.76 -17.80 6.99
CA ASP A 327 7.57 -16.60 7.23
C ASP A 327 8.78 -16.62 6.28
N GLY A 328 9.22 -15.46 5.80
CA GLY A 328 10.28 -15.35 4.78
C GLY A 328 11.15 -14.12 4.93
N GLN A 329 12.23 -14.05 4.15
CA GLN A 329 13.17 -12.92 4.19
C GLN A 329 12.86 -11.81 3.17
N LYS A 330 12.50 -12.16 1.93
CA LYS A 330 12.39 -11.18 0.81
C LYS A 330 11.21 -11.48 -0.11
N LEU A 331 10.66 -10.43 -0.73
CA LEU A 331 9.52 -10.49 -1.69
C LEU A 331 9.88 -11.02 -3.09
N ASN A 332 11.14 -11.43 -3.33
CA ASN A 332 11.64 -11.81 -4.65
C ASN A 332 11.72 -13.35 -4.83
N LYS A 333 10.93 -14.12 -4.08
CA LYS A 333 10.93 -15.59 -4.10
C LYS A 333 12.28 -16.25 -3.77
N LYS A 334 13.19 -15.51 -3.15
CA LYS A 334 14.55 -15.94 -2.77
C LYS A 334 14.83 -15.53 -1.32
N GLY A 335 15.70 -16.28 -0.65
CA GLY A 335 16.13 -16.02 0.72
C GLY A 335 15.60 -17.04 1.72
N ASP A 336 15.88 -16.78 2.99
CA ASP A 336 15.51 -17.69 4.07
C ASP A 336 13.99 -17.73 4.25
N PHE A 337 13.47 -18.90 4.59
CA PHE A 337 12.05 -19.05 4.89
C PHE A 337 11.79 -20.26 5.79
N ILE A 338 10.59 -20.26 6.37
CA ILE A 338 9.98 -21.37 7.07
C ILE A 338 8.53 -21.51 6.61
N ALA A 339 8.10 -22.74 6.34
CA ALA A 339 6.74 -23.06 5.96
C ALA A 339 6.29 -24.39 6.59
N VAL A 340 5.01 -24.45 6.98
CA VAL A 340 4.34 -25.72 7.30
C VAL A 340 3.11 -25.82 6.42
N ASN A 341 3.03 -26.89 5.64
CA ASN A 341 1.99 -27.07 4.62
C ASN A 341 1.33 -28.43 4.75
N LEU A 342 0.08 -28.48 4.29
CA LEU A 342 -0.60 -29.70 3.88
C LEU A 342 -0.46 -29.83 2.37
N ALA A 343 -0.04 -31.01 1.92
CA ALA A 343 -0.02 -31.40 0.52
C ALA A 343 -0.52 -32.84 0.40
N ASN A 344 -1.64 -33.04 -0.31
CA ASN A 344 -2.29 -34.35 -0.43
C ASN A 344 -2.56 -35.02 0.93
N GLY A 345 -2.86 -34.24 1.96
CA GLY A 345 -3.11 -34.73 3.33
C GLY A 345 -1.84 -34.95 4.16
N TYR A 346 -0.65 -34.85 3.59
CA TYR A 346 0.61 -34.98 4.35
C TYR A 346 1.06 -33.62 4.88
N VAL A 347 1.54 -33.60 6.12
CA VAL A 347 2.10 -32.38 6.73
C VAL A 347 3.58 -32.30 6.38
N SER A 348 4.00 -31.21 5.75
CA SER A 348 5.40 -30.93 5.43
C SER A 348 5.91 -29.71 6.18
N PHE A 349 7.09 -29.84 6.79
CA PHE A 349 7.86 -28.74 7.34
C PHE A 349 9.05 -28.47 6.43
N ILE A 350 9.05 -27.29 5.83
CA ILE A 350 10.03 -26.87 4.83
C ILE A 350 10.73 -25.61 5.32
N TYR A 351 12.05 -25.59 5.29
CA TYR A 351 12.82 -24.41 5.65
C TYR A 351 14.09 -24.27 4.81
N ASN A 352 14.52 -23.04 4.60
CA ASN A 352 15.76 -22.70 3.89
C ASN A 352 16.56 -21.69 4.72
N LEU A 353 17.86 -21.94 4.85
CA LEU A 353 18.83 -21.12 5.60
C LEU A 353 19.81 -20.38 4.66
N GLY A 354 19.52 -20.37 3.35
CA GLY A 354 20.31 -19.73 2.30
C GLY A 354 21.09 -20.69 1.40
N SER A 355 21.31 -21.93 1.84
CA SER A 355 22.08 -22.97 1.11
C SER A 355 21.23 -24.05 0.45
N GLY A 356 19.89 -23.92 0.52
CA GLY A 356 18.92 -24.85 -0.06
C GLY A 356 17.98 -25.44 0.99
N SER A 357 16.79 -25.83 0.51
CA SER A 357 15.67 -26.20 1.36
C SER A 357 15.79 -27.61 1.94
N ALA A 358 15.44 -27.78 3.21
CA ALA A 358 15.08 -29.06 3.80
C ALA A 358 13.57 -29.25 3.70
N ASN A 359 13.11 -30.46 3.37
CA ASN A 359 11.70 -30.82 3.36
C ASN A 359 11.51 -32.08 4.22
N ILE A 360 10.71 -31.95 5.28
CA ILE A 360 10.41 -33.03 6.23
C ILE A 360 8.91 -33.27 6.17
N THR A 361 8.48 -34.44 5.66
CA THR A 361 7.07 -34.76 5.45
C THR A 361 6.62 -35.87 6.40
N SER A 362 5.40 -35.80 6.92
CA SER A 362 4.79 -36.85 7.74
C SER A 362 4.75 -38.20 7.01
N ARG A 363 4.76 -39.31 7.77
CA ARG A 363 4.68 -40.67 7.20
C ARG A 363 3.28 -40.99 6.71
N HIS A 364 2.28 -40.51 7.44
CA HIS A 364 0.88 -40.78 7.18
C HIS A 364 0.15 -39.47 6.87
N PRO A 365 -0.91 -39.53 6.04
CA PRO A 365 -1.80 -38.40 5.84
C PRO A 365 -2.67 -38.16 7.09
N ILE A 366 -3.04 -36.91 7.32
CA ILE A 366 -4.01 -36.56 8.35
C ILE A 366 -5.43 -36.99 7.97
N SER A 367 -6.28 -37.10 8.98
CA SER A 367 -7.71 -37.31 8.77
C SER A 367 -8.42 -35.96 8.65
N LEU A 368 -9.08 -35.72 7.51
CA LEU A 368 -9.85 -34.47 7.34
C LEU A 368 -10.99 -34.36 8.36
N ASN A 369 -11.33 -33.12 8.72
CA ASN A 369 -12.34 -32.76 9.71
C ASN A 369 -12.07 -33.28 11.14
N LYS A 370 -10.83 -33.71 11.43
CA LYS A 370 -10.37 -34.03 12.78
C LYS A 370 -9.30 -33.06 13.25
N TRP A 371 -9.21 -32.90 14.56
CA TRP A 371 -8.14 -32.11 15.19
C TRP A 371 -6.85 -32.91 15.24
N HIS A 372 -5.79 -32.27 14.76
CA HIS A 372 -4.44 -32.79 14.75
C HIS A 372 -3.49 -31.81 15.43
N SER A 373 -2.39 -32.33 15.94
CA SER A 373 -1.26 -31.53 16.41
C SER A 373 -0.06 -31.80 15.51
N VAL A 374 0.68 -30.75 15.15
CA VAL A 374 2.00 -30.89 14.53
C VAL A 374 3.02 -30.17 15.39
N LYS A 375 4.05 -30.89 15.82
CA LYS A 375 5.21 -30.36 16.51
C LYS A 375 6.40 -30.35 15.58
N ILE A 376 6.92 -29.15 15.32
CA ILE A 376 8.15 -28.93 14.58
C ILE A 376 9.23 -28.39 15.51
N SER A 377 10.48 -28.72 15.21
CA SER A 377 11.62 -28.06 15.86
C SER A 377 12.77 -27.92 14.89
N ARG A 378 13.64 -26.96 15.15
CA ARG A 378 14.90 -26.81 14.43
C ARG A 378 15.99 -26.47 15.42
N LEU A 379 17.14 -27.13 15.26
CA LEU A 379 18.39 -26.77 15.89
C LEU A 379 19.45 -26.68 14.80
N ARG A 380 19.93 -25.46 14.54
CA ARG A 380 20.84 -25.14 13.43
C ARG A 380 20.27 -25.68 12.11
N ARG A 381 20.97 -26.61 11.47
CA ARG A 381 20.53 -27.22 10.20
C ARG A 381 19.55 -28.36 10.35
N GLN A 382 19.40 -28.93 11.55
CA GLN A 382 18.58 -30.12 11.76
C GLN A 382 17.18 -29.70 12.17
N GLY A 383 16.18 -30.22 11.47
CA GLY A 383 14.76 -30.03 11.76
C GLY A 383 14.10 -31.35 12.13
N THR A 384 13.00 -31.26 12.87
CA THR A 384 12.16 -32.40 13.21
C THR A 384 10.70 -32.07 12.95
N LEU A 385 9.91 -33.09 12.59
CA LEU A 385 8.46 -33.01 12.48
C LEU A 385 7.83 -34.24 13.14
N LYS A 386 6.79 -34.01 13.93
CA LYS A 386 5.94 -35.05 14.52
C LYS A 386 4.48 -34.63 14.41
N VAL A 387 3.64 -35.49 13.85
CA VAL A 387 2.19 -35.28 13.78
C VAL A 387 1.53 -36.20 14.80
N ASP A 388 0.68 -35.64 15.66
CA ASP A 388 0.02 -36.33 16.76
C ASP A 388 0.99 -37.16 17.60
N ASN A 389 0.68 -38.44 17.80
CA ASN A 389 1.52 -39.39 18.52
C ASN A 389 2.40 -40.23 17.58
N ASP A 390 2.53 -39.86 16.30
CA ASP A 390 3.39 -40.56 15.34
C ASP A 390 4.88 -40.40 15.71
N THR A 391 5.70 -41.18 15.03
CA THR A 391 7.16 -41.14 15.05
C THR A 391 7.69 -39.78 14.60
N THR A 392 8.76 -39.34 15.26
CA THR A 392 9.45 -38.09 14.88
C THR A 392 10.32 -38.33 13.65
N ILE A 393 10.18 -37.47 12.66
CA ILE A 393 10.93 -37.50 11.41
C ILE A 393 11.96 -36.39 11.46
N VAL A 394 13.19 -36.70 11.08
CA VAL A 394 14.32 -35.77 11.11
C VAL A 394 14.75 -35.48 9.67
N GLY A 395 15.07 -34.23 9.39
CA GLY A 395 15.69 -33.83 8.14
C GLY A 395 16.66 -32.68 8.37
N LYS A 396 17.52 -32.40 7.39
CA LYS A 396 18.60 -31.44 7.54
C LYS A 396 18.75 -30.57 6.31
N SER A 397 18.96 -29.27 6.49
CA SER A 397 19.29 -28.37 5.38
C SER A 397 20.73 -28.56 4.89
N LYS A 398 20.94 -28.16 3.63
CA LYS A 398 22.25 -28.23 2.99
C LYS A 398 23.28 -27.37 3.75
N PRO A 399 24.54 -27.81 3.88
CA PRO A 399 25.61 -26.99 4.47
C PRO A 399 25.90 -25.74 3.60
N PRO A 400 26.61 -24.72 4.12
CA PRO A 400 27.16 -24.61 5.48
C PRO A 400 26.25 -23.84 6.46
N LEU A 401 25.28 -23.08 5.97
CA LEU A 401 24.54 -22.08 6.74
C LEU A 401 23.66 -22.72 7.82
N THR A 402 23.63 -22.11 9.01
CA THR A 402 22.94 -22.64 10.21
C THR A 402 21.89 -21.71 10.79
N GLU A 403 21.85 -20.47 10.32
CA GLU A 403 21.02 -19.39 10.85
C GLU A 403 19.81 -19.16 9.95
N LEU A 404 18.70 -18.77 10.55
CA LEU A 404 17.48 -18.39 9.85
C LEU A 404 17.27 -16.88 9.99
N ASN A 405 17.25 -16.16 8.86
CA ASN A 405 17.12 -14.70 8.81
C ASN A 405 15.80 -14.30 8.14
N LEU A 406 14.78 -14.03 8.95
CA LEU A 406 13.45 -13.64 8.47
C LEU A 406 13.27 -12.12 8.56
N ALA A 407 12.48 -11.55 7.65
CA ALA A 407 12.22 -10.10 7.62
C ALA A 407 10.83 -9.73 7.10
N LEU A 408 10.07 -10.67 6.53
CA LEU A 408 8.69 -10.48 6.12
C LEU A 408 7.73 -10.73 7.29
N PRO A 409 6.46 -10.32 7.18
CA PRO A 409 5.46 -10.68 8.17
C PRO A 409 5.28 -12.20 8.32
N PHE A 410 4.97 -12.63 9.54
CA PHE A 410 4.60 -14.00 9.82
C PHE A 410 3.13 -14.23 9.44
N TYR A 411 2.89 -15.19 8.57
CA TYR A 411 1.56 -15.50 8.05
C TYR A 411 1.03 -16.82 8.63
N ILE A 412 -0.25 -16.81 9.03
CA ILE A 412 -0.98 -17.99 9.51
C ILE A 412 -2.20 -18.24 8.61
N GLY A 413 -2.39 -19.48 8.19
CA GLY A 413 -3.54 -19.97 7.43
C GLY A 413 -3.61 -19.55 5.96
N GLY A 414 -2.77 -18.62 5.51
CA GLY A 414 -2.72 -18.18 4.11
C GLY A 414 -1.74 -17.05 3.92
N VAL A 415 -1.51 -16.65 2.67
CA VAL A 415 -0.66 -15.50 2.31
C VAL A 415 -1.42 -14.56 1.38
N PRO A 416 -1.20 -13.23 1.44
CA PRO A 416 -1.95 -12.26 0.65
C PRO A 416 -1.68 -12.35 -0.86
N ASN A 417 -0.46 -12.74 -1.25
CA ASN A 417 -0.05 -12.84 -2.65
C ASN A 417 1.09 -13.86 -2.79
N THR A 418 1.17 -14.52 -3.95
CA THR A 418 2.25 -15.47 -4.28
C THR A 418 3.64 -14.82 -4.32
N ARG A 419 3.74 -13.49 -4.46
CA ARG A 419 5.03 -12.76 -4.38
C ARG A 419 5.70 -12.85 -3.00
N TYR A 420 4.94 -13.06 -1.93
CA TYR A 420 5.50 -13.21 -0.57
C TYR A 420 6.16 -14.57 -0.36
N VAL A 421 5.91 -15.52 -1.26
CA VAL A 421 6.19 -16.94 -1.09
C VAL A 421 7.46 -17.34 -1.84
N HIS A 422 8.40 -17.97 -1.13
CA HIS A 422 9.55 -18.62 -1.75
C HIS A 422 9.10 -19.80 -2.61
N GLN A 423 9.67 -19.95 -3.82
CA GLN A 423 9.24 -20.98 -4.79
C GLN A 423 9.32 -22.42 -4.23
N ASP A 424 10.35 -22.70 -3.43
CA ASP A 424 10.56 -24.01 -2.80
C ASP A 424 9.75 -24.25 -1.53
N SER A 425 8.91 -23.29 -1.11
CA SER A 425 8.20 -23.38 0.19
C SER A 425 7.05 -24.37 0.22
N GLY A 426 6.61 -24.87 -0.94
CA GLY A 426 5.47 -25.78 -1.04
C GLY A 426 4.09 -25.12 -0.84
N VAL A 427 4.04 -23.80 -0.58
CA VAL A 427 2.78 -23.07 -0.40
C VAL A 427 2.06 -22.92 -1.75
N LYS A 428 0.88 -23.52 -1.87
CA LYS A 428 0.04 -23.44 -3.09
C LYS A 428 -1.28 -22.72 -2.88
N LYS A 429 -1.94 -22.97 -1.74
CA LYS A 429 -3.27 -22.45 -1.39
C LYS A 429 -3.32 -22.18 0.12
N GLY A 430 -4.20 -21.29 0.56
CA GLY A 430 -4.49 -21.09 1.98
C GLY A 430 -5.23 -22.28 2.58
N LEU A 431 -5.18 -22.38 3.90
CA LEU A 431 -5.89 -23.35 4.70
C LEU A 431 -7.40 -23.19 4.54
N ASN A 432 -8.07 -24.31 4.26
CA ASN A 432 -9.48 -24.47 4.58
C ASN A 432 -9.58 -25.30 5.86
N GLY A 433 -9.77 -24.63 7.00
CA GLY A 433 -9.63 -25.28 8.30
C GLY A 433 -9.60 -24.29 9.45
N ALA A 434 -9.28 -24.76 10.65
CA ALA A 434 -9.18 -23.93 11.85
C ALA A 434 -7.85 -24.18 12.58
N ILE A 435 -7.34 -23.17 13.28
CA ILE A 435 -6.13 -23.30 14.12
C ILE A 435 -6.51 -22.94 15.55
N GLN A 436 -6.49 -23.94 16.45
CA GLN A 436 -6.94 -23.80 17.84
C GLN A 436 -5.86 -23.25 18.75
N LYS A 437 -4.60 -23.64 18.53
CA LYS A 437 -3.51 -23.30 19.45
C LYS A 437 -2.16 -23.27 18.73
N ILE A 438 -1.32 -22.33 19.14
CA ILE A 438 0.10 -22.29 18.78
C ILE A 438 0.90 -22.22 20.09
N ILE A 439 1.96 -23.02 20.18
CA ILE A 439 2.93 -23.00 21.28
C ILE A 439 4.29 -22.76 20.63
N LEU A 440 5.00 -21.71 21.04
CA LEU A 440 6.33 -21.38 20.52
C LEU A 440 7.34 -21.43 21.66
N ASN A 441 8.39 -22.24 21.50
CA ASN A 441 9.46 -22.45 22.46
C ASN A 441 8.95 -22.83 23.86
N GLY A 442 7.87 -23.62 23.93
CA GLY A 442 7.23 -24.05 25.17
C GLY A 442 6.11 -23.12 25.65
N GLU A 443 6.06 -21.89 25.16
CA GLU A 443 5.10 -20.87 25.61
C GLU A 443 3.84 -20.83 24.73
N PRO A 444 2.63 -21.01 25.30
CA PRO A 444 1.39 -20.84 24.56
C PRO A 444 1.22 -19.41 24.04
N TRP A 445 0.99 -19.26 22.75
CA TRP A 445 0.63 -17.98 22.15
C TRP A 445 -0.86 -17.66 22.40
N VAL A 446 -1.17 -17.22 23.62
CA VAL A 446 -2.54 -16.85 24.02
C VAL A 446 -3.05 -15.69 23.15
N ARG A 447 -4.29 -15.83 22.66
CA ARG A 447 -4.99 -14.83 21.82
C ARG A 447 -4.14 -14.32 20.64
N PHE A 448 -3.44 -15.22 19.92
CA PHE A 448 -2.57 -14.83 18.81
C PHE A 448 -3.29 -14.04 17.69
N VAL A 449 -4.61 -14.22 17.52
CA VAL A 449 -5.42 -13.40 16.60
C VAL A 449 -5.38 -11.92 16.97
N SER A 450 -5.41 -11.58 18.27
CA SER A 450 -5.33 -10.19 18.73
C SER A 450 -3.98 -9.52 18.45
N LYS A 451 -2.93 -10.32 18.23
CA LYS A 451 -1.57 -9.86 17.89
C LYS A 451 -1.39 -9.63 16.38
N ALA A 452 -2.39 -9.96 15.55
CA ALA A 452 -2.32 -9.76 14.11
C ALA A 452 -2.40 -8.27 13.75
N VAL A 453 -1.48 -7.83 12.89
CA VAL A 453 -1.51 -6.51 12.26
C VAL A 453 -2.54 -6.45 11.12
N ARG A 454 -2.85 -7.60 10.50
CA ARG A 454 -3.91 -7.72 9.51
C ARG A 454 -4.66 -9.03 9.67
N VAL A 455 -5.98 -8.97 9.51
CA VAL A 455 -6.88 -10.12 9.50
C VAL A 455 -7.71 -10.05 8.22
N HIS A 456 -7.65 -11.10 7.40
CA HIS A 456 -8.39 -11.17 6.14
C HIS A 456 -9.20 -12.45 6.09
N GLY A 457 -10.52 -12.33 5.96
CA GLY A 457 -11.43 -13.47 5.76
C GLY A 457 -11.49 -14.49 6.90
N VAL A 458 -10.96 -14.19 8.09
CA VAL A 458 -10.97 -15.10 9.25
C VAL A 458 -12.24 -14.91 10.07
N ARG A 459 -12.84 -16.01 10.52
CA ARG A 459 -14.05 -16.03 11.37
C ARG A 459 -13.79 -16.83 12.64
N ASN A 460 -14.74 -16.83 13.60
CA ASN A 460 -14.66 -17.72 14.76
C ASN A 460 -15.20 -19.12 14.40
N TYR A 461 -14.45 -20.16 14.71
CA TYR A 461 -14.82 -21.55 14.47
C TYR A 461 -15.89 -22.00 15.49
N LYS A 462 -16.98 -22.59 15.01
CA LYS A 462 -18.15 -23.01 15.84
C LYS A 462 -18.38 -24.53 15.89
N GLY A 463 -17.41 -25.33 15.45
CA GLY A 463 -17.52 -26.79 15.40
C GLY A 463 -17.04 -27.49 16.67
N ALA A 464 -16.99 -28.82 16.62
CA ALA A 464 -16.44 -29.65 17.69
C ALA A 464 -14.97 -29.27 18.01
N PRO A 465 -14.52 -29.29 19.27
CA PRO A 465 -15.17 -29.93 20.41
C PRO A 465 -16.17 -29.04 21.17
N CYS A 466 -16.21 -27.73 20.90
CA CYS A 466 -17.08 -26.78 21.60
C CYS A 466 -18.34 -26.43 20.78
N THR A 467 -19.20 -27.42 20.56
CA THR A 467 -20.53 -27.20 19.95
C THR A 467 -21.56 -26.68 20.97
N PRO A 468 -22.68 -26.09 20.52
CA PRO A 468 -23.77 -25.72 21.41
C PRO A 468 -24.21 -26.90 22.29
N GLY A 469 -24.25 -26.68 23.61
CA GLY A 469 -24.56 -27.73 24.59
C GLY A 469 -23.39 -28.60 25.03
N ALA A 470 -22.16 -28.38 24.54
CA ALA A 470 -20.96 -29.09 25.00
C ALA A 470 -20.76 -28.93 26.53
N CYS A 471 -21.06 -27.74 27.06
CA CYS A 471 -21.14 -27.44 28.49
C CYS A 471 -22.55 -26.94 28.84
N LEU A 472 -23.11 -27.46 29.93
CA LEU A 472 -24.46 -27.14 30.41
C LEU A 472 -24.44 -25.97 31.40
N HIS A 473 -25.62 -25.42 31.67
CA HIS A 473 -25.86 -24.41 32.71
C HIS A 473 -24.94 -23.18 32.65
N GLY A 474 -24.61 -22.72 31.43
CA GLY A 474 -23.76 -21.54 31.22
C GLY A 474 -22.27 -21.77 31.52
N GLY A 475 -21.80 -23.01 31.61
CA GLY A 475 -20.38 -23.32 31.73
C GLY A 475 -19.59 -22.92 30.46
N THR A 476 -18.38 -22.42 30.64
CA THR A 476 -17.50 -22.02 29.53
C THR A 476 -16.80 -23.24 28.94
N CYS A 477 -16.92 -23.45 27.63
CA CYS A 477 -16.23 -24.53 26.93
C CYS A 477 -14.80 -24.13 26.58
N VAL A 478 -13.82 -24.92 27.01
CA VAL A 478 -12.40 -24.73 26.73
C VAL A 478 -11.94 -25.86 25.81
N PRO A 479 -11.64 -25.59 24.53
CA PRO A 479 -11.25 -26.61 23.58
C PRO A 479 -9.85 -27.18 23.87
N ARG A 480 -9.68 -28.49 23.63
CA ARG A 480 -8.44 -29.28 23.84
C ARG A 480 -8.30 -30.34 22.73
N LEU A 481 -7.70 -29.96 21.60
CA LEU A 481 -7.66 -30.76 20.38
C LEU A 481 -9.07 -31.25 20.02
N GLY A 482 -9.27 -32.57 19.93
CA GLY A 482 -10.55 -33.23 19.64
C GLY A 482 -11.50 -33.35 20.83
N ASN A 483 -11.14 -32.81 22.00
CA ASN A 483 -11.96 -32.87 23.21
C ASN A 483 -12.11 -31.47 23.84
N HIS A 484 -12.92 -31.31 24.88
CA HIS A 484 -13.10 -30.06 25.59
C HIS A 484 -13.13 -30.24 27.11
N LEU A 485 -12.89 -29.15 27.82
CA LEU A 485 -13.09 -29.03 29.26
C LEU A 485 -14.20 -28.00 29.51
N CYS A 486 -15.08 -28.27 30.46
CA CYS A 486 -16.08 -27.30 30.89
C CYS A 486 -15.65 -26.61 32.18
N GLN A 487 -15.51 -25.28 32.12
CA GLN A 487 -15.35 -24.44 33.29
C GLN A 487 -16.73 -24.11 33.84
N CYS A 488 -17.13 -24.80 34.90
CA CYS A 488 -18.46 -24.68 35.47
C CYS A 488 -18.60 -23.45 36.36
N LEU A 489 -19.76 -22.79 36.26
CA LEU A 489 -20.15 -21.76 37.22
C LEU A 489 -20.22 -22.36 38.63
N GLY A 490 -19.96 -21.55 39.66
CA GLY A 490 -19.67 -22.03 41.02
C GLY A 490 -20.68 -23.02 41.63
N LYS A 491 -21.94 -22.99 41.19
CA LYS A 491 -23.04 -23.87 41.65
C LYS A 491 -23.11 -25.22 40.91
N PHE A 492 -22.28 -25.47 39.91
CA PHE A 492 -22.30 -26.67 39.07
C PHE A 492 -20.94 -27.41 39.07
N THR A 493 -20.97 -28.70 38.78
CA THR A 493 -19.82 -29.61 38.66
C THR A 493 -20.16 -30.74 37.67
N GLY A 494 -19.24 -31.69 37.48
CA GLY A 494 -19.34 -32.72 36.45
C GLY A 494 -18.63 -32.34 35.15
N LYS A 495 -18.46 -33.30 34.24
CA LYS A 495 -17.64 -33.13 33.03
C LYS A 495 -18.24 -32.11 32.06
N ARG A 496 -19.56 -31.93 32.09
CA ARG A 496 -20.33 -30.99 31.27
C ARG A 496 -21.09 -29.98 32.12
N CYS A 497 -20.73 -29.78 33.39
CA CYS A 497 -21.46 -28.94 34.34
C CYS A 497 -22.91 -29.40 34.58
N GLU A 498 -23.15 -30.70 34.45
CA GLU A 498 -24.47 -31.32 34.54
C GLU A 498 -24.97 -31.50 35.99
N LYS A 499 -24.06 -31.52 36.97
CA LYS A 499 -24.39 -31.76 38.38
C LYS A 499 -24.46 -30.45 39.14
N ARG A 500 -25.48 -30.24 39.97
CA ARG A 500 -25.54 -29.11 40.90
C ARG A 500 -24.72 -29.43 42.15
N LYS A 501 -23.88 -28.50 42.62
CA LYS A 501 -23.18 -28.65 43.90
C LYS A 501 -24.20 -28.57 45.03
N LEU A 502 -24.24 -29.60 45.87
CA LEU A 502 -24.95 -29.56 47.15
C LEU A 502 -24.11 -28.76 48.14
N PHE A 503 -24.67 -27.66 48.63
CA PHE A 503 -24.10 -26.92 49.75
C PHE A 503 -24.79 -27.41 51.02
N ILE A 504 -24.05 -28.13 51.87
CA ILE A 504 -24.50 -28.38 53.24
C ILE A 504 -24.17 -27.11 54.01
N LYS A 505 -25.19 -26.33 54.39
CA LYS A 505 -25.03 -25.28 55.38
C LYS A 505 -25.05 -25.95 56.75
N ILE A 506 -23.89 -26.01 57.41
CA ILE A 506 -23.84 -26.29 58.85
C ILE A 506 -24.01 -24.92 59.52
N SER A 507 -25.13 -24.70 60.20
CA SER A 507 -25.25 -23.56 61.13
C SER A 507 -24.81 -24.05 62.51
N GLU A 508 -23.72 -23.51 63.02
CA GLU A 508 -23.43 -23.56 64.45
C GLU A 508 -24.42 -22.63 65.15
N ASN A 509 -25.42 -23.24 65.79
CA ASN A 509 -26.01 -22.75 67.03
C ASN A 509 -26.48 -23.98 67.81
N ASP A 510 -25.83 -24.20 68.94
CA ASP A 510 -26.03 -25.12 70.06
C ASP A 510 -27.05 -26.28 69.94
N ALA A 511 -26.50 -27.49 70.16
CA ALA A 511 -27.13 -28.68 70.76
C ALA A 511 -28.44 -29.22 70.14
N ASN A 512 -28.36 -29.77 68.92
CA ASN A 512 -28.87 -31.12 68.56
C ASN A 512 -28.75 -31.32 67.05
N PHE A 513 -28.00 -32.35 66.63
CA PHE A 513 -27.86 -32.72 65.23
C PHE A 513 -29.18 -33.28 64.68
N ILE A 514 -29.96 -32.44 63.99
CA ILE A 514 -31.03 -32.90 63.08
C ILE A 514 -30.57 -32.64 61.64
N PHE A 515 -30.33 -33.72 60.89
CA PHE A 515 -30.02 -33.68 59.46
C PHE A 515 -31.28 -33.40 58.65
N THR A 516 -31.54 -32.13 58.30
CA THR A 516 -32.64 -31.81 57.36
C THR A 516 -32.14 -31.91 55.92
N LEU A 517 -32.33 -33.07 55.30
CA LEU A 517 -32.04 -33.32 53.89
C LEU A 517 -33.19 -32.79 53.02
N PHE A 518 -33.01 -31.64 52.35
CA PHE A 518 -33.98 -31.19 51.34
C PHE A 518 -33.82 -32.02 50.05
N ILE A 519 -34.46 -33.19 50.00
CA ILE A 519 -34.68 -33.93 48.75
C ILE A 519 -35.93 -33.34 48.08
N ARG A 520 -35.74 -32.52 47.04
CA ARG A 520 -36.79 -32.31 46.03
C ARG A 520 -36.55 -33.27 44.87
N GLY A 521 -37.35 -34.33 44.82
CA GLY A 521 -37.52 -35.16 43.61
C GLY A 521 -37.07 -36.61 43.73
N VAL A 522 -37.68 -37.39 44.61
CA VAL A 522 -37.84 -38.84 44.40
C VAL A 522 -39.30 -39.17 44.73
N ARG A 523 -40.10 -39.46 43.69
CA ARG A 523 -41.37 -40.17 43.88
C ARG A 523 -41.03 -41.64 44.05
N TRP A 524 -41.35 -42.19 45.21
CA TRP A 524 -41.52 -43.62 45.39
C TRP A 524 -42.97 -43.97 45.09
N SER A 525 -43.17 -44.85 44.11
CA SER A 525 -44.33 -45.73 43.94
C SER A 525 -43.83 -47.00 43.29
#